data_AF-A0A4P6P8N1-F1
#
_entry.id   AF-A0A4P6P8N1-F1
#
_cell.length_a   1.000
_cell.length_b   1.000
_cell.length_c   1.000
_cell.angle_alpha   90.00
_cell.angle_beta   90.00
_cell.angle_gamma   90.00
#
_symmetry.space_group_name_H-M   'P 1'
#
loop_
_entity.id
_entity.type
_entity.pdbx_description
1 polymer ?
#
loop_
_entity_poly.entity_id
_entity_poly.type
_entity_poly.pdbx_seq_one_letter_code
_entity_poly.pdbx_strand_id
1 'polypeptide(L)'
;MPESPDYKLYEVRSVPAESEHEVRFEQVLIPKSDAVTEVPKIEFSYFNTTTTDFRTITKGPFPVTVEPAPQQTAQVIATTPHLAQQETKVLGRDIIYLKPMPKHWKKTTDTFWYKTTLFRVLTALPLAILLLGGLISAHRSRLRNNVALARRQKAPGAARKQIQMAEQAMRKNDAAAFYEALWNALVDYFGHRLNLAPGEVSVRYVEDSFPEEKESISSVFNTIEQRRYGIRPEASSREEMKALLRDLTALLKKCERVKL
;
A
#
# COMPACT_ATOMS: atom_id res chain seq x y z
N MET A 1 -41.48 -32.28 23.44
CA MET A 1 -41.50 -33.04 24.72
C MET A 1 -40.11 -33.64 24.96
N PRO A 2 -39.68 -33.86 26.21
CA PRO A 2 -38.42 -34.54 26.50
C PRO A 2 -38.47 -36.02 26.10
N GLU A 3 -37.33 -36.63 25.80
CA GLU A 3 -37.24 -38.08 25.56
C GLU A 3 -37.49 -38.86 26.85
N SER A 4 -38.31 -39.93 26.78
CA SER A 4 -38.58 -40.84 27.90
C SER A 4 -38.37 -42.29 27.47
N PRO A 5 -37.98 -43.20 28.39
CA PRO A 5 -37.99 -44.63 28.12
C PRO A 5 -39.36 -45.16 27.69
N ASP A 6 -40.47 -44.57 28.15
CA ASP A 6 -41.83 -45.13 28.02
C ASP A 6 -42.47 -44.96 26.63
N TYR A 7 -41.97 -44.00 25.85
CA TYR A 7 -42.50 -43.68 24.52
C TYR A 7 -41.38 -43.45 23.50
N LYS A 8 -41.67 -43.76 22.23
CA LYS A 8 -40.83 -43.37 21.10
C LYS A 8 -41.43 -42.11 20.48
N LEU A 9 -40.64 -41.04 20.46
CA LEU A 9 -41.01 -39.79 19.81
C LEU A 9 -40.42 -39.73 18.41
N TYR A 10 -41.23 -39.29 17.45
CA TYR A 10 -40.75 -38.87 16.14
C TYR A 10 -40.48 -37.36 16.14
N GLU A 11 -39.72 -36.92 15.14
CA GLU A 11 -39.47 -35.51 14.92
C GLU A 11 -40.77 -34.75 14.68
N VAL A 12 -40.87 -33.56 15.26
CA VAL A 12 -42.00 -32.65 15.05
C VAL A 12 -42.00 -32.18 13.61
N ARG A 13 -43.16 -32.25 12.95
CA ARG A 13 -43.35 -31.73 11.59
C ARG A 13 -44.33 -30.58 11.59
N SER A 14 -44.06 -29.53 10.82
CA SER A 14 -45.06 -28.50 10.55
C SER A 14 -46.03 -28.99 9.47
N VAL A 15 -47.31 -28.85 9.74
CA VAL A 15 -48.40 -29.25 8.83
C VAL A 15 -49.09 -27.97 8.34
N PRO A 16 -49.55 -27.89 7.08
CA PRO A 16 -50.30 -26.74 6.60
C PRO A 16 -51.50 -26.45 7.50
N ALA A 17 -51.64 -25.20 7.94
CA ALA A 17 -52.82 -24.74 8.66
C ALA A 17 -53.86 -24.19 7.67
N GLU A 18 -55.13 -24.29 8.02
CA GLU A 18 -56.24 -23.79 7.19
C GLU A 18 -56.38 -22.26 7.25
N SER A 19 -55.79 -21.62 8.27
CA SER A 19 -55.85 -20.16 8.46
C SER A 19 -54.45 -19.51 8.42
N GLU A 20 -54.39 -18.28 7.91
CA GLU A 20 -53.14 -17.54 7.70
C GLU A 20 -52.41 -17.16 9.01
N HIS A 21 -53.11 -17.20 10.14
CA HIS A 21 -52.59 -16.87 11.47
C HIS A 21 -52.43 -18.08 12.39
N GLU A 22 -52.49 -19.30 11.85
CA GLU A 22 -52.30 -20.54 12.61
C GLU A 22 -51.03 -21.25 12.14
N VAL A 23 -50.25 -21.74 13.11
CA VAL A 23 -49.12 -22.63 12.83
C VAL A 23 -49.40 -23.96 13.52
N ARG A 24 -49.46 -25.03 12.73
CA ARG A 24 -49.79 -26.37 13.22
C ARG A 24 -48.55 -27.26 13.21
N PHE A 25 -48.33 -27.92 14.33
CA PHE A 25 -47.26 -28.90 14.50
C PHE A 25 -47.85 -30.26 14.84
N GLU A 26 -47.33 -31.30 14.23
CA GLU A 26 -47.71 -32.69 14.49
C GLU A 26 -46.48 -33.46 14.98
N GLN A 27 -46.67 -34.24 16.03
CA GLN A 27 -45.64 -35.12 16.57
C GLN A 27 -46.26 -36.48 16.86
N VAL A 28 -45.71 -37.53 16.25
CA VAL A 28 -46.15 -38.90 16.51
C VAL A 28 -45.47 -39.44 17.76
N LEU A 29 -46.29 -39.96 18.67
CA LEU A 29 -45.87 -40.62 19.90
C LEU A 29 -46.34 -42.08 19.85
N ILE A 30 -45.43 -43.02 20.06
CA ILE A 30 -45.74 -44.45 20.13
C ILE A 30 -45.43 -44.94 21.55
N PRO A 31 -46.44 -45.41 22.33
CA PRO A 31 -46.19 -46.02 23.63
C PRO A 31 -45.44 -47.34 23.45
N LYS A 32 -44.44 -47.61 24.30
CA LYS A 32 -43.67 -48.86 24.23
C LYS A 32 -44.26 -49.99 25.07
N SER A 33 -45.16 -49.66 26.00
CA SER A 33 -45.89 -50.60 26.83
C SER A 33 -47.34 -50.15 27.03
N ASP A 34 -48.18 -51.11 27.39
CA ASP A 34 -49.57 -50.92 27.85
C ASP A 34 -49.65 -50.26 29.23
N ALA A 35 -48.54 -50.22 29.97
CA ALA A 35 -48.43 -49.51 31.25
C ALA A 35 -48.44 -47.98 31.14
N VAL A 36 -48.40 -47.41 29.93
CA VAL A 36 -48.48 -45.97 29.72
C VAL A 36 -49.92 -45.49 29.86
N THR A 37 -50.21 -44.76 30.93
CA THR A 37 -51.57 -44.27 31.27
C THR A 37 -51.79 -42.79 30.97
N GLU A 38 -50.72 -42.02 30.72
CA GLU A 38 -50.82 -40.59 30.43
C GLU A 38 -49.70 -40.10 29.50
N VAL A 39 -50.04 -39.10 28.68
CA VAL A 39 -49.08 -38.28 27.95
C VAL A 39 -48.67 -37.12 28.85
N PRO A 40 -47.37 -36.91 29.12
CA PRO A 40 -46.91 -35.90 30.06
C PRO A 40 -47.24 -34.48 29.59
N LYS A 41 -47.16 -33.52 30.51
CA LYS A 41 -47.40 -32.11 30.21
C LYS A 41 -46.50 -31.60 29.06
N ILE A 42 -47.09 -30.79 28.19
CA ILE A 42 -46.43 -30.12 27.07
C ILE A 42 -46.27 -28.64 27.43
N GLU A 43 -45.06 -28.13 27.24
CA GLU A 43 -44.71 -26.72 27.48
C GLU A 43 -44.36 -26.06 26.14
N PHE A 44 -44.98 -24.91 25.87
CA PHE A 44 -44.72 -24.10 24.68
C PHE A 44 -44.39 -22.67 25.09
N SER A 45 -43.18 -22.21 24.74
CA SER A 45 -42.71 -20.86 25.01
C SER A 45 -42.76 -20.02 23.74
N TYR A 46 -43.36 -18.84 23.84
CA TYR A 46 -43.45 -17.89 22.75
C TYR A 46 -43.12 -16.47 23.23
N PHE A 47 -42.67 -15.64 22.29
CA PHE A 47 -42.42 -14.22 22.56
C PHE A 47 -43.72 -13.42 22.38
N ASN A 48 -44.16 -12.71 23.41
CA ASN A 48 -45.30 -11.83 23.32
C ASN A 48 -44.85 -10.45 22.84
N THR A 49 -45.23 -10.07 21.61
CA THR A 49 -44.83 -8.79 20.99
C THR A 49 -45.45 -7.57 21.65
N THR A 50 -46.56 -7.72 22.39
CA THR A 50 -47.24 -6.61 23.08
C THR A 50 -46.58 -6.32 24.43
N THR A 51 -46.22 -7.35 25.19
CA THR A 51 -45.57 -7.19 26.50
C THR A 51 -44.04 -7.26 26.43
N THR A 52 -43.47 -7.54 25.26
CA THR A 52 -42.01 -7.63 25.00
C THR A 52 -41.28 -8.65 25.89
N ASP A 53 -42.00 -9.69 26.32
CA ASP A 53 -41.50 -10.72 27.25
C ASP A 53 -41.83 -12.12 26.74
N PHE A 54 -41.05 -13.11 27.17
CA PHE A 54 -41.33 -14.52 26.90
C PHE A 54 -42.40 -15.06 27.84
N ARG A 55 -43.37 -15.78 27.29
CA ARG A 55 -44.42 -16.48 28.06
C ARG A 55 -44.40 -17.97 27.73
N THR A 56 -44.59 -18.80 28.75
CA THR A 56 -44.69 -20.25 28.61
C THR A 56 -46.11 -20.70 28.94
N ILE A 57 -46.72 -21.45 28.04
CA ILE A 57 -48.01 -22.11 28.24
C ILE A 57 -47.77 -23.59 28.48
N THR A 58 -48.41 -24.14 29.51
CA THR A 58 -48.35 -25.57 29.84
C THR A 58 -49.74 -26.18 29.70
N LYS A 59 -49.82 -27.36 29.06
CA LYS A 59 -51.06 -28.13 28.91
C LYS A 59 -50.81 -29.62 29.19
N GLY A 60 -51.80 -30.29 29.76
CA GLY A 60 -51.71 -31.70 30.20
C GLY A 60 -51.57 -31.83 31.74
N PRO A 61 -51.31 -33.05 32.26
CA PRO A 61 -51.16 -34.31 31.52
C PRO A 61 -52.46 -34.75 30.83
N PHE A 62 -52.35 -35.56 29.77
CA PHE A 62 -53.49 -36.09 29.02
C PHE A 62 -53.63 -37.59 29.27
N PRO A 63 -54.74 -38.08 29.86
CA PRO A 63 -54.94 -39.49 30.11
C PRO A 63 -55.14 -40.27 28.80
N VAL A 64 -54.51 -41.44 28.68
CA VAL A 64 -54.63 -42.33 27.52
C VAL A 64 -54.73 -43.77 28.01
N THR A 65 -55.55 -44.59 27.34
CA THR A 65 -55.61 -46.04 27.57
C THR A 65 -54.95 -46.75 26.40
N VAL A 66 -53.88 -47.50 26.65
CA VAL A 66 -53.14 -48.26 25.64
C VAL A 66 -53.57 -49.71 25.71
N GLU A 67 -54.18 -50.23 24.64
CA GLU A 67 -54.54 -51.64 24.55
C GLU A 67 -53.37 -52.48 24.03
N PRO A 68 -53.13 -53.69 24.57
CA PRO A 68 -52.07 -54.57 24.11
C PRO A 68 -52.36 -55.06 22.68
N ALA A 69 -51.33 -55.07 21.83
CA ALA A 69 -51.44 -55.64 20.49
C ALA A 69 -51.70 -57.16 20.57
N PRO A 70 -52.60 -57.73 19.73
CA PRO A 70 -52.85 -59.16 19.72
C PRO A 70 -51.55 -59.91 19.39
N GLN A 71 -51.14 -60.83 20.26
CA GLN A 71 -49.98 -61.70 20.06
C GLN A 71 -50.21 -62.62 18.85
N GLN A 72 -49.84 -62.18 17.66
CA GLN A 72 -49.60 -63.09 16.56
C GLN A 72 -48.27 -63.80 16.82
N THR A 73 -48.37 -65.05 17.24
CA THR A 73 -47.25 -65.99 17.34
C THR A 73 -46.68 -66.20 15.93
N ALA A 74 -45.64 -65.43 15.60
CA ALA A 74 -44.86 -65.67 14.39
C ALA A 74 -44.14 -67.02 14.54
N GLN A 75 -44.60 -68.03 13.80
CA GLN A 75 -43.88 -69.28 13.62
C GLN A 75 -42.48 -68.96 13.10
N VAL A 76 -41.47 -69.38 13.85
CA VAL A 76 -40.07 -69.36 13.44
C VAL A 76 -39.90 -70.34 12.29
N ILE A 77 -39.90 -69.85 11.06
CA ILE A 77 -39.34 -70.58 9.93
C ILE A 77 -37.86 -70.22 9.87
N ALA A 78 -37.04 -71.19 10.22
CA ALA A 78 -35.60 -71.15 10.09
C ALA A 78 -35.22 -70.78 8.65
N THR A 79 -34.60 -69.61 8.50
CA THR A 79 -33.78 -69.31 7.32
C THR A 79 -32.38 -68.98 7.84
N THR A 80 -31.43 -69.74 7.34
CA THR A 80 -29.97 -69.69 7.55
C THR A 80 -29.39 -68.29 7.72
N PRO A 81 -28.33 -68.12 8.54
CA PRO A 81 -27.69 -66.84 8.76
C PRO A 81 -26.89 -66.48 7.51
N HIS A 82 -27.49 -65.73 6.58
CA HIS A 82 -26.69 -64.92 5.70
C HIS A 82 -26.08 -63.81 6.56
N LEU A 83 -24.81 -64.00 6.91
CA LEU A 83 -23.86 -62.94 7.22
C LEU A 83 -23.71 -62.05 5.97
N ALA A 84 -24.77 -61.35 5.60
CA ALA A 84 -24.64 -60.08 4.93
C ALA A 84 -24.23 -59.13 6.05
N GLN A 85 -22.93 -59.03 6.31
CA GLN A 85 -22.37 -57.74 6.66
C GLN A 85 -22.78 -56.82 5.52
N GLN A 86 -23.95 -56.19 5.67
CA GLN A 86 -24.15 -54.88 5.09
C GLN A 86 -23.00 -54.08 5.68
N GLU A 87 -21.92 -53.97 4.91
CA GLU A 87 -21.11 -52.78 4.94
C GLU A 87 -22.13 -51.64 4.91
N THR A 88 -22.41 -51.08 6.08
CA THR A 88 -22.96 -49.74 6.17
C THR A 88 -21.91 -48.89 5.52
N LYS A 89 -21.97 -48.81 4.18
CA LYS A 89 -21.33 -47.81 3.38
C LYS A 89 -21.67 -46.54 4.12
N VAL A 90 -20.64 -45.97 4.75
CA VAL A 90 -20.73 -44.71 5.47
C VAL A 90 -21.12 -43.71 4.39
N LEU A 91 -22.42 -43.60 4.12
CA LEU A 91 -23.03 -42.49 3.43
C LEU A 91 -22.44 -41.29 4.13
N GLY A 92 -21.75 -40.46 3.33
CA GLY A 92 -20.84 -39.43 3.82
C GLY A 92 -21.44 -38.69 5.00
N ARG A 93 -20.60 -38.29 5.96
CA ARG A 93 -20.97 -37.44 7.10
C ARG A 93 -21.83 -36.26 6.62
N ASP A 94 -23.14 -36.45 6.54
CA ASP A 94 -24.11 -35.46 6.05
C ASP A 94 -24.64 -34.60 7.19
N ILE A 95 -24.24 -34.94 8.41
CA ILE A 95 -24.30 -34.05 9.56
C ILE A 95 -22.92 -33.42 9.75
N ILE A 96 -22.75 -32.22 9.17
CA ILE A 96 -21.80 -31.26 9.72
C ILE A 96 -22.28 -31.00 11.16
N TYR A 97 -21.44 -31.28 12.16
CA TYR A 97 -21.75 -30.96 13.55
C TYR A 97 -22.24 -29.51 13.65
N LEU A 98 -23.45 -29.31 14.18
CA LEU A 98 -23.89 -27.97 14.59
C LEU A 98 -22.85 -27.45 15.57
N LYS A 99 -22.25 -26.28 15.26
CA LYS A 99 -21.27 -25.66 16.16
C LYS A 99 -21.91 -25.52 17.54
N PRO A 100 -21.35 -26.16 18.59
CA PRO A 100 -21.91 -26.03 19.93
C PRO A 100 -21.89 -24.56 20.31
N MET A 101 -22.97 -24.10 20.94
CA MET A 101 -23.07 -22.72 21.42
C MET A 101 -21.86 -22.45 22.34
N PRO A 102 -21.09 -21.38 22.12
CA PRO A 102 -19.90 -21.14 22.91
C PRO A 102 -20.29 -21.01 24.38
N LYS A 103 -19.70 -21.85 25.25
CA LYS A 103 -19.96 -21.81 26.71
C LYS A 103 -19.74 -20.41 27.30
N HIS A 104 -18.88 -19.62 26.67
CA HIS A 104 -18.61 -18.24 27.06
C HIS A 104 -18.37 -17.39 25.81
N TRP A 105 -19.08 -16.26 25.72
CA TRP A 105 -18.74 -15.21 24.78
C TRP A 105 -17.50 -14.49 25.32
N LYS A 106 -16.32 -14.78 24.75
CA LYS A 106 -15.18 -13.88 24.95
C LYS A 106 -15.51 -12.60 24.19
N LYS A 107 -15.78 -11.51 24.91
CA LYS A 107 -15.65 -10.18 24.31
C LYS A 107 -14.24 -10.13 23.73
N THR A 108 -14.13 -10.09 22.40
CA THR A 108 -12.86 -9.79 21.74
C THR A 108 -12.33 -8.56 22.44
N THR A 109 -11.16 -8.71 23.07
CA THR A 109 -10.45 -7.66 23.79
C THR A 109 -10.51 -6.38 22.95
N ASP A 110 -10.82 -5.24 23.57
CA ASP A 110 -11.12 -3.92 22.95
C ASP A 110 -10.08 -3.38 21.93
N THR A 111 -8.99 -4.11 21.72
CA THR A 111 -7.92 -3.81 20.78
C THR A 111 -8.22 -4.42 19.42
N PHE A 112 -9.17 -3.82 18.70
CA PHE A 112 -9.31 -4.12 17.29
C PHE A 112 -7.98 -3.82 16.56
N TRP A 113 -7.50 -4.75 15.74
CA TRP A 113 -6.25 -4.64 14.99
C TRP A 113 -6.15 -3.37 14.13
N TYR A 114 -7.27 -2.85 13.64
CA TYR A 114 -7.33 -1.58 12.89
C TYR A 114 -7.12 -0.33 13.77
N LYS A 115 -7.35 -0.43 15.08
CA LYS A 115 -7.07 0.64 16.05
C LYS A 115 -5.59 0.69 16.43
N THR A 116 -4.81 -0.36 16.15
CA THR A 116 -3.38 -0.40 16.44
C THR A 116 -2.64 0.68 15.65
N THR A 117 -1.72 1.41 16.29
CA THR A 117 -0.90 2.46 15.66
C THR A 117 -0.16 1.93 14.43
N LEU A 118 0.35 0.70 14.50
CA LEU A 118 1.04 0.03 13.40
C LEU A 118 0.16 -0.08 12.14
N PHE A 119 -1.11 -0.44 12.30
CA PHE A 119 -2.03 -0.56 11.16
C PHE A 119 -2.29 0.81 10.50
N ARG A 120 -2.45 1.87 11.31
CA ARG A 120 -2.63 3.24 10.79
C ARG A 120 -1.41 3.71 10.01
N VAL A 121 -0.20 3.47 10.55
CA VAL A 121 1.05 3.82 9.88
C VAL A 121 1.22 3.04 8.58
N LEU A 122 0.99 1.72 8.60
CA LEU A 122 1.15 0.88 7.43
C LEU A 122 0.15 1.22 6.31
N THR A 123 -1.07 1.61 6.69
CA THR A 123 -2.11 2.05 5.74
C THR A 123 -1.79 3.43 5.16
N ALA A 124 -1.20 4.34 5.94
CA ALA A 124 -0.80 5.67 5.47
C ALA A 124 0.49 5.66 4.64
N LEU A 125 1.35 4.66 4.82
CA LEU A 125 2.65 4.53 4.16
C LEU A 125 2.58 4.57 2.62
N PRO A 126 1.73 3.79 1.91
CA PRO A 126 1.65 3.85 0.45
C PRO A 126 1.22 5.22 -0.06
N LEU A 127 0.29 5.89 0.64
CA LEU A 127 -0.13 7.25 0.29
C LEU A 127 1.02 8.25 0.46
N ALA A 128 1.76 8.16 1.57
CA ALA A 128 2.93 9.01 1.81
C ALA A 128 4.01 8.83 0.74
N ILE A 129 4.29 7.58 0.34
CA ILE A 129 5.25 7.27 -0.73
C ILE A 129 4.80 7.88 -2.06
N LEU A 130 3.51 7.75 -2.42
CA LEU A 130 2.97 8.34 -3.64
C LEU A 130 3.08 9.87 -3.64
N LEU A 131 2.75 10.52 -2.51
CA LEU A 131 2.86 11.97 -2.38
C LEU A 131 4.31 12.44 -2.48
N LEU A 132 5.25 11.79 -1.78
CA LEU A 132 6.68 12.11 -1.89
C LEU A 132 7.20 11.89 -3.32
N GLY A 133 6.87 10.75 -3.93
CA GLY A 133 7.25 10.44 -5.31
C GLY A 133 6.72 11.47 -6.31
N GLY A 134 5.46 11.88 -6.15
CA GLY A 134 4.82 12.92 -6.94
C GLY A 134 5.50 14.28 -6.80
N LEU A 135 5.82 14.69 -5.57
CA LEU A 135 6.53 15.95 -5.29
C LEU A 135 7.94 15.96 -5.90
N ILE A 136 8.71 14.88 -5.73
CA ILE A 136 10.05 14.75 -6.31
C ILE A 136 9.98 14.76 -7.84
N SER A 137 9.03 14.03 -8.41
CA SER A 137 8.82 13.97 -9.86
C SER A 137 8.40 15.32 -10.43
N ALA A 138 7.48 16.03 -9.78
CA ALA A 138 7.05 17.37 -10.18
C ALA A 138 8.19 18.38 -10.08
N HIS A 139 9.00 18.33 -9.01
CA HIS A 139 10.18 19.16 -8.87
C HIS A 139 11.19 18.87 -9.99
N ARG A 140 11.48 17.59 -10.25
CA ARG A 140 12.40 17.17 -11.32
C ARG A 140 11.85 17.50 -12.71
N SER A 141 10.54 17.44 -12.92
CA SER A 141 9.87 17.82 -14.18
C SER A 141 9.98 19.32 -14.44
N ARG A 142 9.82 20.17 -13.41
CA ARG A 142 10.06 21.62 -13.52
C ARG A 142 11.50 21.94 -13.94
N LEU A 143 12.48 21.20 -13.41
CA LEU A 143 13.88 21.34 -13.83
C LEU A 143 14.14 20.78 -15.24
N ARG A 144 13.44 19.73 -15.67
CA ARG A 144 13.60 19.11 -17.00
C ARG A 144 12.92 19.90 -18.12
N ASN A 145 11.77 20.52 -17.86
CA ASN A 145 11.04 21.32 -18.84
C ASN A 145 11.76 22.63 -19.20
N ASN A 146 12.75 23.06 -18.41
CA ASN A 146 13.59 24.21 -18.72
C ASN A 146 15.07 23.83 -18.72
N VAL A 147 15.49 23.17 -19.79
CA VAL A 147 16.89 22.76 -20.02
C VAL A 147 17.84 23.96 -19.93
N ALA A 148 17.41 25.14 -20.40
CA ALA A 148 18.19 26.37 -20.32
C ALA A 148 18.43 26.81 -18.86
N LEU A 149 17.39 26.78 -18.01
CA LEU A 149 17.52 27.11 -16.58
C LEU A 149 18.40 26.09 -15.85
N ALA A 150 18.24 24.80 -16.14
CA ALA A 150 19.08 23.75 -15.55
C ALA A 150 20.55 23.90 -15.95
N ARG A 151 20.84 24.28 -17.20
CA ARG A 151 22.20 24.58 -17.67
C ARG A 151 22.73 25.86 -17.03
N ARG A 152 21.94 26.93 -16.93
CA ARG A 152 22.31 28.18 -16.25
C ARG A 152 22.73 27.96 -14.79
N GLN A 153 22.04 27.08 -14.06
CA GLN A 153 22.42 26.72 -12.68
C GLN A 153 23.73 25.92 -12.59
N LYS A 154 24.09 25.19 -13.65
CA LYS A 154 25.35 24.42 -13.72
C LYS A 154 26.55 25.28 -14.10
N ALA A 155 26.35 26.41 -14.78
CA ALA A 155 27.42 27.31 -15.23
C ALA A 155 28.46 27.67 -14.14
N PRO A 156 28.08 28.15 -12.94
CA PRO A 156 29.07 28.47 -11.90
C PRO A 156 29.82 27.22 -11.40
N GLY A 157 29.14 26.08 -11.32
CA GLY A 157 29.76 24.82 -10.93
C GLY A 157 30.79 24.31 -11.93
N ALA A 158 30.50 24.43 -13.23
CA ALA A 158 31.42 24.05 -14.30
C ALA A 158 32.66 24.96 -14.33
N ALA A 159 32.46 26.29 -14.24
CA ALA A 159 33.56 27.25 -14.15
C ALA A 159 34.45 27.00 -12.93
N ARG A 160 33.86 26.73 -11.77
CA ARG A 160 34.60 26.49 -10.52
C ARG A 160 35.52 25.27 -10.62
N LYS A 161 35.09 24.21 -11.31
CA LYS A 161 35.93 23.02 -11.55
C LYS A 161 37.19 23.40 -12.35
N GLN A 162 37.03 24.19 -13.40
CA GLN A 162 38.15 24.64 -14.24
C GLN A 162 39.05 25.64 -13.50
N ILE A 163 38.49 26.55 -12.70
CA ILE A 163 39.26 27.46 -11.85
C ILE A 163 40.13 26.68 -10.85
N GLN A 164 39.61 25.61 -10.25
CA GLN A 164 40.41 24.75 -9.38
C GLN A 164 41.57 24.07 -10.14
N MET A 165 41.34 23.64 -11.38
CA MET A 165 42.40 23.11 -12.24
C MET A 165 43.45 24.17 -12.57
N ALA A 166 43.02 25.41 -12.86
CA ALA A 166 43.92 26.55 -13.07
C ALA A 166 44.76 26.82 -11.81
N GLU A 167 44.16 26.87 -10.63
CA GLU A 167 44.89 27.04 -9.36
C GLU A 167 45.93 25.93 -9.13
N GLN A 168 45.60 24.68 -9.47
CA GLN A 168 46.52 23.56 -9.38
C GLN A 168 47.68 23.68 -10.37
N ALA A 169 47.40 24.04 -11.63
CA ALA A 169 48.43 24.29 -12.65
C ALA A 169 49.38 25.42 -12.22
N MET A 170 48.83 26.48 -11.63
CA MET A 170 49.58 27.62 -11.11
C MET A 170 50.48 27.24 -9.91
N ARG A 171 50.11 26.22 -9.12
CA ARG A 171 50.97 25.67 -8.05
C ARG A 171 52.10 24.80 -8.60
N LYS A 172 51.86 24.13 -9.72
CA LYS A 172 52.85 23.30 -10.44
C LYS A 172 53.77 24.11 -11.37
N ASN A 173 53.58 25.44 -11.41
CA ASN A 173 54.28 26.34 -12.31
C ASN A 173 54.09 26.00 -13.80
N ASP A 174 52.96 25.39 -14.14
CA ASP A 174 52.60 25.03 -15.52
C ASP A 174 51.70 26.13 -16.11
N ALA A 175 52.34 27.08 -16.79
CA ALA A 175 51.64 28.18 -17.46
C ALA A 175 50.69 27.70 -18.57
N ALA A 176 51.05 26.63 -19.29
CA ALA A 176 50.25 26.16 -20.42
C ALA A 176 48.93 25.56 -19.93
N ALA A 177 49.00 24.67 -18.94
CA ALA A 177 47.81 24.10 -18.32
C ALA A 177 46.94 25.17 -17.62
N PHE A 178 47.55 26.24 -17.09
CA PHE A 178 46.83 27.35 -16.48
C PHE A 178 45.95 28.10 -17.50
N TYR A 179 46.52 28.57 -18.61
CA TYR A 179 45.75 29.32 -19.62
C TYR A 179 44.72 28.45 -20.32
N GLU A 180 45.01 27.15 -20.54
CA GLU A 180 44.05 26.19 -21.06
C GLU A 180 42.84 26.01 -20.13
N ALA A 181 43.09 25.88 -18.82
CA ALA A 181 42.03 25.76 -17.83
C ALA A 181 41.16 27.03 -17.73
N LEU A 182 41.76 28.22 -17.87
CA LEU A 182 41.00 29.47 -17.90
C LEU A 182 40.12 29.60 -19.14
N TRP A 183 40.65 29.22 -20.31
CA TRP A 183 39.86 29.16 -21.54
C TRP A 183 38.66 28.21 -21.38
N ASN A 184 38.91 27.01 -20.86
CA ASN A 184 37.85 26.05 -20.60
C ASN A 184 36.84 26.56 -19.56
N ALA A 185 37.27 27.33 -18.56
CA ALA A 185 36.37 27.98 -17.61
C ALA A 185 35.41 28.97 -18.29
N LEU A 186 35.91 29.78 -19.24
CA LEU A 186 35.09 30.70 -20.04
C LEU A 186 34.09 29.94 -20.92
N VAL A 187 34.57 28.96 -21.69
CA VAL A 187 33.73 28.18 -22.61
C VAL A 187 32.66 27.39 -21.86
N ASP A 188 33.02 26.70 -20.78
CA ASP A 188 32.08 25.93 -19.97
C ASP A 188 31.04 26.85 -19.30
N TYR A 189 31.46 28.01 -18.77
CA TYR A 189 30.56 28.97 -18.15
C TYR A 189 29.54 29.52 -19.15
N PHE A 190 30.01 30.12 -20.24
CA PHE A 190 29.13 30.78 -21.21
C PHE A 190 28.32 29.76 -22.02
N GLY A 191 28.88 28.58 -22.31
CA GLY A 191 28.15 27.46 -22.90
C GLY A 191 26.94 27.06 -22.05
N HIS A 192 27.12 26.94 -20.74
CA HIS A 192 26.03 26.65 -19.81
C HIS A 192 25.09 27.84 -19.55
N ARG A 193 25.60 29.07 -19.44
CA ARG A 193 24.82 30.28 -19.14
C ARG A 193 23.91 30.68 -20.30
N LEU A 194 24.40 30.56 -21.53
CA LEU A 194 23.70 30.95 -22.76
C LEU A 194 23.05 29.75 -23.46
N ASN A 195 23.17 28.54 -22.89
CA ASN A 195 22.62 27.30 -23.45
C ASN A 195 23.17 26.96 -24.85
N LEU A 196 24.44 27.25 -25.09
CA LEU A 196 25.11 27.02 -26.37
C LEU A 196 25.65 25.59 -26.49
N ALA A 197 25.79 25.10 -27.73
CA ALA A 197 26.48 23.85 -28.01
C ALA A 197 28.02 24.02 -27.89
N PRO A 198 28.77 22.91 -27.71
CA PRO A 198 30.23 22.95 -27.74
C PRO A 198 30.72 23.54 -29.07
N GLY A 199 31.55 24.59 -29.00
CA GLY A 199 32.10 25.28 -30.19
C GLY A 199 31.30 26.50 -30.66
N GLU A 200 30.10 26.75 -30.14
CA GLU A 200 29.31 27.96 -30.47
C GLU A 200 29.68 29.18 -29.60
N VAL A 201 30.48 28.97 -28.55
CA VAL A 201 30.94 30.05 -27.67
C VAL A 201 31.95 30.91 -28.43
N SER A 202 31.48 32.03 -28.96
CA SER A 202 32.32 33.06 -29.58
C SER A 202 32.30 34.35 -28.77
N VAL A 203 33.40 35.10 -28.82
CA VAL A 203 33.52 36.39 -28.11
C VAL A 203 32.36 37.31 -28.48
N ARG A 204 32.05 37.45 -29.78
CA ARG A 204 30.95 38.28 -30.29
C ARG A 204 29.59 37.90 -29.69
N TYR A 205 29.27 36.61 -29.66
CA TYR A 205 27.99 36.16 -29.11
C TYR A 205 27.85 36.47 -27.61
N VAL A 206 28.95 36.32 -26.87
CA VAL A 206 28.98 36.65 -25.44
C VAL A 206 28.87 38.16 -25.23
N GLU A 207 29.55 38.97 -26.03
CA GLU A 207 29.43 40.44 -26.00
C GLU A 207 28.00 40.91 -26.26
N ASP A 208 27.32 40.33 -27.26
CA ASP A 208 25.94 40.69 -27.60
C ASP A 208 24.96 40.28 -26.49
N SER A 209 25.28 39.24 -25.72
CA SER A 209 24.47 38.78 -24.59
C SER A 209 24.67 39.60 -23.31
N PHE A 210 25.79 40.33 -23.20
CA PHE A 210 26.18 41.11 -22.01
C PHE A 210 26.72 42.49 -22.41
N PRO A 211 25.82 43.43 -22.82
CA PRO A 211 26.24 44.72 -23.37
C PRO A 211 26.93 45.63 -22.35
N GLU A 212 26.60 45.53 -21.06
CA GLU A 212 27.20 46.36 -20.00
C GLU A 212 28.66 45.95 -19.70
N GLU A 213 29.01 44.67 -19.87
CA GLU A 213 30.34 44.13 -19.59
C GLU A 213 31.18 43.86 -20.85
N LYS A 214 30.73 44.34 -22.02
CA LYS A 214 31.37 44.06 -23.32
C LYS A 214 32.89 44.26 -23.30
N GLU A 215 33.37 45.41 -22.84
CA GLU A 215 34.81 45.72 -22.79
C GLU A 215 35.60 44.80 -21.83
N SER A 216 35.00 44.44 -20.69
CA SER A 216 35.60 43.49 -19.75
C SER A 216 35.67 42.08 -20.33
N ILE A 217 34.64 41.68 -21.10
CA ILE A 217 34.60 40.38 -21.79
C ILE A 217 35.66 40.34 -22.88
N SER A 218 35.72 41.34 -23.76
CA SER A 218 36.70 41.38 -24.86
C SER A 218 38.13 41.37 -24.32
N SER A 219 38.43 42.17 -23.30
CA SER A 219 39.76 42.23 -22.69
C SER A 219 40.19 40.91 -22.08
N VAL A 220 39.33 40.25 -21.30
CA VAL A 220 39.66 38.95 -20.67
C VAL A 220 39.81 37.84 -21.72
N PHE A 221 38.89 37.74 -22.68
CA PHE A 221 38.97 36.75 -23.75
C PHE A 221 40.24 36.91 -24.58
N ASN A 222 40.51 38.13 -25.07
CA ASN A 222 41.68 38.41 -25.90
C ASN A 222 42.99 38.18 -25.13
N THR A 223 43.04 38.57 -23.85
CA THR A 223 44.24 38.35 -23.03
C THR A 223 44.51 36.85 -22.84
N ILE A 224 43.48 36.05 -22.55
CA ILE A 224 43.63 34.60 -22.39
C ILE A 224 44.03 33.96 -23.72
N GLU A 225 43.36 34.31 -24.80
CA GLU A 225 43.63 33.75 -26.13
C GLU A 225 45.05 34.10 -26.63
N GLN A 226 45.46 35.36 -26.45
CA GLN A 226 46.82 35.81 -26.75
C GLN A 226 47.87 35.08 -25.91
N ARG A 227 47.62 34.80 -24.63
CA ARG A 227 48.58 34.08 -23.78
C ARG A 227 48.58 32.57 -24.01
N ARG A 228 47.47 32.01 -24.49
CA ARG A 228 47.33 30.60 -24.86
C ARG A 228 48.06 30.27 -26.16
N TYR A 229 47.94 31.13 -27.16
CA TYR A 229 48.52 30.92 -28.50
C TYR A 229 49.76 31.77 -28.79
N GLY A 230 50.06 32.77 -27.96
CA GLY A 230 51.22 33.64 -28.12
C GLY A 230 52.54 32.95 -27.81
N ILE A 231 53.64 33.59 -28.24
CA ILE A 231 55.00 33.13 -27.95
C ILE A 231 55.18 33.14 -26.43
N ARG A 232 55.48 31.96 -25.90
CA ARG A 232 55.54 31.63 -24.47
C ARG A 232 56.50 32.59 -23.75
N PRO A 233 56.03 33.41 -22.78
CA PRO A 233 56.96 34.08 -21.88
C PRO A 233 57.64 33.02 -21.03
N GLU A 234 58.97 33.00 -20.98
CA GLU A 234 59.76 32.04 -20.18
C GLU A 234 59.45 32.13 -18.67
N ALA A 235 58.84 33.23 -18.23
CA ALA A 235 58.24 33.36 -16.91
C ALA A 235 57.03 34.31 -16.96
N SER A 236 55.82 33.77 -17.22
CA SER A 236 54.61 34.51 -16.82
C SER A 236 54.67 34.68 -15.30
N SER A 237 54.73 35.93 -14.83
CA SER A 237 54.79 36.20 -13.40
C SER A 237 53.58 35.56 -12.71
N ARG A 238 53.83 34.84 -11.61
CA ARG A 238 52.77 34.23 -10.79
C ARG A 238 51.75 35.29 -10.32
N GLU A 239 52.17 36.55 -10.24
CA GLU A 239 51.31 37.68 -9.93
C GLU A 239 50.37 38.03 -11.09
N GLU A 240 50.86 37.99 -12.34
CA GLU A 240 50.01 38.18 -13.53
C GLU A 240 48.95 37.09 -13.63
N MET A 241 49.32 35.83 -13.41
CA MET A 241 48.36 34.71 -13.41
C MET A 241 47.29 34.88 -12.33
N LYS A 242 47.69 35.28 -11.10
CA LYS A 242 46.75 35.57 -10.02
C LYS A 242 45.84 36.75 -10.34
N ALA A 243 46.37 37.82 -10.92
CA ALA A 243 45.59 38.99 -11.31
C ALA A 243 44.54 38.60 -12.34
N LEU A 244 44.94 37.85 -13.37
CA LEU A 244 44.04 37.43 -14.44
C LEU A 244 42.95 36.46 -13.94
N LEU A 245 43.28 35.54 -13.03
CA LEU A 245 42.27 34.67 -12.39
C LEU A 245 41.27 35.49 -11.56
N ARG A 246 41.73 36.50 -10.83
CA ARG A 246 40.86 37.42 -10.08
C ARG A 246 39.96 38.22 -11.02
N ASP A 247 40.49 38.71 -12.14
CA ASP A 247 39.70 39.47 -13.12
C ASP A 247 38.63 38.60 -13.78
N LEU A 248 38.98 37.36 -14.14
CA LEU A 248 38.02 36.37 -14.64
C LEU A 248 36.91 36.10 -13.61
N THR A 249 37.27 35.79 -12.36
CA THR A 249 36.27 35.51 -11.31
C THR A 249 35.37 36.72 -10.99
N ALA A 250 35.91 37.93 -11.04
CA ALA A 250 35.13 39.16 -10.90
C ALA A 250 34.15 39.34 -12.07
N LEU A 251 34.59 39.09 -13.31
CA LEU A 251 33.75 39.13 -14.51
C LEU A 251 32.61 38.11 -14.41
N LEU A 252 32.92 36.85 -14.10
CA LEU A 252 31.91 35.79 -13.97
C LEU A 252 30.84 36.14 -12.92
N LYS A 253 31.26 36.77 -11.82
CA LYS A 253 30.36 37.24 -10.75
C LYS A 253 29.47 38.41 -11.19
N LYS A 254 29.97 39.30 -12.05
CA LYS A 254 29.15 40.37 -12.65
C LYS A 254 28.09 39.78 -13.58
N CYS A 255 28.51 38.93 -14.53
CA CYS A 255 27.61 38.26 -15.48
C CYS A 255 26.57 37.35 -14.80
N GLU A 256 26.89 36.81 -13.61
CA GLU A 256 25.94 36.00 -12.83
C GLU A 256 24.74 36.82 -12.32
N ARG A 257 24.97 38.09 -11.93
CA ARG A 257 23.96 39.00 -11.39
C ARG A 257 22.98 39.51 -12.44
N VAL A 258 23.40 39.54 -13.71
CA VAL A 258 22.56 39.95 -14.83
C VAL A 258 21.48 38.89 -15.09
N LYS A 259 20.21 39.28 -15.03
CA LYS A 259 19.08 38.42 -15.39
C LYS A 259 18.93 38.42 -16.92
N LEU A 260 19.21 37.26 -17.53
CA LEU A 260 19.01 36.95 -18.95
C LEU A 260 17.63 36.35 -19.21
#